data_AF-A1ZK34-F1
#
_entry.id   AF-A1ZK34-F1
#
_cell.length_a   1.000
_cell.length_b   1.000
_cell.length_c   1.000
_cell.angle_alpha   90.00
_cell.angle_beta   90.00
_cell.angle_gamma   90.00
#
_symmetry.space_group_name_H-M   'P 1'
#
loop_
_entity.id
_entity.type
_entity.pdbx_description
1 polymer ?
#
loop_
_entity_poly.entity_id
_entity_poly.type
_entity_poly.pdbx_seq_one_letter_code
_entity_poly.pdbx_strand_id
1 'polypeptide(L)'
;MLTPDLIAQTSPQGKYMVKFKDQTIRYWGTLEIKKFNTFEFRARSKEMNCKFSLGQWISQEDTLTLNSFKENELPDQFQFQTLFCKWWPFEQKRLLIKKNKLIVLRKNQRGKWRKGKAYRRK
;
A
#
# COMPACT_ATOMS: atom_id res chain seq x y z
N MET A 1 19.40 -22.00 -8.57
CA MET A 1 19.13 -21.78 -7.13
C MET A 1 19.53 -20.34 -6.81
N LEU A 2 18.60 -19.48 -6.39
CA LEU A 2 18.89 -18.08 -6.04
C LEU A 2 19.27 -18.02 -4.56
N THR A 3 20.35 -17.31 -4.23
CA THR A 3 20.91 -17.25 -2.87
C THR A 3 20.00 -16.45 -1.91
N PRO A 4 20.01 -16.76 -0.60
CA PRO A 4 19.20 -16.08 0.42
C PRO A 4 19.39 -14.54 0.45
N ASP A 5 20.58 -14.06 0.10
CA ASP A 5 20.92 -12.63 0.09
C ASP A 5 20.19 -11.84 -1.02
N LEU A 6 19.82 -12.49 -2.13
CA LEU A 6 19.01 -11.88 -3.18
C LEU A 6 17.53 -11.76 -2.79
N ILE A 7 17.04 -12.64 -1.92
CA ILE A 7 15.67 -12.64 -1.39
C ILE A 7 15.50 -11.52 -0.35
N ALA A 8 16.57 -11.16 0.38
CA ALA A 8 16.56 -10.03 1.31
C ALA A 8 16.49 -8.65 0.61
N GLN A 9 17.01 -8.53 -0.62
CA GLN A 9 17.01 -7.26 -1.38
C GLN A 9 15.69 -6.92 -2.08
N THR A 10 14.78 -7.89 -2.20
CA THR A 10 13.47 -7.75 -2.91
C THR A 10 12.25 -7.92 -2.00
N SER A 11 12.44 -8.17 -0.70
CA SER A 11 11.30 -8.31 0.21
C SER A 11 10.51 -7.00 0.35
N PRO A 12 9.23 -6.95 -0.07
CA PRO A 12 8.40 -5.76 0.07
C PRO A 12 7.99 -5.51 1.53
N GLN A 13 8.33 -6.41 2.46
CA GLN A 13 7.93 -6.33 3.85
C GLN A 13 8.51 -5.09 4.53
N GLY A 14 7.69 -4.45 5.36
CA GLY A 14 8.08 -3.27 6.13
C GLY A 14 7.01 -2.19 6.17
N LYS A 15 7.35 -1.09 6.84
CA LYS A 15 6.50 0.09 7.00
C LYS A 15 6.95 1.17 6.03
N TYR A 16 6.01 1.73 5.27
CA TYR A 16 6.24 2.73 4.25
C TYR A 16 5.42 3.97 4.53
N MET A 17 6.07 5.14 4.46
CA MET A 17 5.38 6.42 4.59
C MET A 17 4.59 6.75 3.33
N VAL A 18 3.32 7.12 3.53
CA VAL A 18 2.40 7.53 2.48
C VAL A 18 1.89 8.94 2.77
N LYS A 19 1.93 9.83 1.77
CA LYS A 19 1.35 11.17 1.87
C LYS A 19 0.50 11.48 0.65
N PHE A 20 -0.81 11.58 0.75
CA PHE A 20 -1.68 11.80 -0.42
C PHE A 20 -2.70 12.90 -0.16
N LYS A 21 -3.28 13.41 -1.24
CA LYS A 21 -4.41 14.33 -1.20
C LYS A 21 -5.62 13.55 -1.69
N ASP A 22 -6.70 13.58 -0.93
CA ASP A 22 -8.02 13.15 -1.41
C ASP A 22 -8.95 14.36 -1.40
N GLN A 23 -9.56 14.64 -2.55
CA GLN A 23 -10.31 15.87 -2.81
C GLN A 23 -9.48 17.12 -2.42
N THR A 24 -9.77 17.73 -1.27
CA THR A 24 -9.08 18.90 -0.71
C THR A 24 -8.20 18.55 0.49
N ILE A 25 -8.37 17.38 1.11
CA ILE A 25 -7.76 17.01 2.39
C ILE A 25 -6.43 16.28 2.16
N ARG A 26 -5.39 16.69 2.90
CA ARG A 26 -4.09 16.02 2.91
C ARG A 26 -4.03 14.97 4.02
N TYR A 27 -3.55 13.79 3.67
CA TYR A 27 -3.41 12.65 4.56
C TYR A 27 -1.93 12.25 4.68
N TRP A 28 -1.54 11.88 5.89
CA TRP A 28 -0.28 11.23 6.22
C TRP A 28 -0.57 9.87 6.80
N GLY A 29 0.12 8.86 6.33
CA GLY A 29 -0.17 7.48 6.69
C GLY A 29 1.03 6.56 6.58
N THR A 30 0.77 5.33 7.00
CA THR A 30 1.70 4.22 6.92
C THR A 30 1.02 3.09 6.15
N LEU A 31 1.73 2.54 5.18
CA LEU A 31 1.43 1.26 4.56
C LEU A 31 2.39 0.23 5.17
N GLU A 32 1.86 -0.78 5.83
CA GLU A 32 2.61 -1.86 6.44
C GLU A 32 2.38 -3.15 5.65
N ILE A 33 3.44 -3.73 5.12
CA ILE A 33 3.42 -5.00 4.38
C ILE A 33 3.95 -6.09 5.32
N LYS A 34 3.09 -7.06 5.64
CA LYS A 34 3.34 -8.14 6.61
C LYS A 34 3.81 -9.43 5.93
N LYS A 35 4.33 -10.36 6.73
CA LYS A 35 4.90 -11.66 6.27
C LYS A 35 3.89 -12.58 5.57
N PHE A 36 2.59 -12.47 5.86
CA PHE A 36 1.54 -13.39 5.38
C PHE A 36 0.77 -12.87 4.14
N ASN A 37 1.45 -12.22 3.20
CA ASN A 37 0.82 -11.63 2.01
C ASN A 37 -0.28 -10.62 2.30
N THR A 38 -0.33 -10.05 3.51
CA THR A 38 -1.29 -9.02 3.90
C THR A 38 -0.64 -7.65 4.02
N PHE A 39 -1.42 -6.61 3.78
CA PHE A 39 -1.02 -5.24 4.09
C PHE A 39 -2.07 -4.54 4.94
N GLU A 40 -1.61 -3.64 5.80
CA GLU A 40 -2.44 -2.70 6.54
C GLU A 40 -2.07 -1.27 6.16
N PHE A 41 -3.07 -0.45 5.92
CA PHE A 41 -2.90 0.95 5.60
C PHE A 41 -3.72 1.81 6.53
N ARG A 42 -3.06 2.79 7.15
CA ARG A 42 -3.71 3.78 8.01
C ARG A 42 -3.22 5.15 7.64
N ALA A 43 -4.13 6.09 7.43
CA ALA A 43 -3.80 7.48 7.20
C ALA A 43 -4.74 8.42 7.98
N ARG A 44 -4.20 9.55 8.41
CA ARG A 44 -4.93 10.59 9.11
C ARG A 44 -4.64 11.96 8.51
N SER A 45 -5.63 12.83 8.55
CA SER A 45 -5.49 14.25 8.22
C SER A 45 -5.25 15.09 9.50
N LYS A 46 -5.01 16.39 9.33
CA LYS A 46 -4.92 17.33 10.47
C LYS A 46 -6.25 17.50 11.20
N GLU A 47 -7.36 17.43 10.48
CA GLU A 47 -8.73 17.52 11.02
C GLU A 47 -9.20 16.18 11.61
N MET A 48 -8.27 15.29 11.95
CA MET A 48 -8.53 13.95 12.48
C MET A 48 -9.36 13.02 11.58
N ASN A 49 -9.72 13.41 10.35
CA ASN A 49 -10.27 12.49 9.37
C ASN A 49 -9.32 11.30 9.18
N CYS A 50 -9.82 10.10 9.36
CA CYS A 50 -9.04 8.87 9.27
C CYS A 50 -9.48 8.00 8.09
N LYS A 51 -8.51 7.31 7.49
CA LYS A 51 -8.69 6.34 6.43
C LYS A 51 -7.97 5.05 6.74
N PHE A 52 -8.64 3.94 6.46
CA PHE A 52 -8.12 2.60 6.70
C PHE A 52 -8.28 1.72 5.46
N SER A 53 -7.31 0.84 5.22
CA SER A 53 -7.43 -0.22 4.24
C SER A 53 -6.67 -1.45 4.71
N LEU A 54 -7.18 -2.61 4.31
CA LEU A 54 -6.62 -3.93 4.56
C LEU A 54 -6.77 -4.73 3.28
N GLY A 55 -5.81 -5.60 3.01
CA GLY A 55 -5.92 -6.48 1.86
C GLY A 55 -4.75 -7.42 1.74
N GLN A 56 -4.66 -8.00 0.56
CA GLN A 56 -3.57 -8.87 0.17
C GLN A 56 -2.63 -8.19 -0.82
N TRP A 57 -1.40 -8.66 -0.83
CA TRP A 57 -0.43 -8.28 -1.83
C TRP A 57 0.08 -9.49 -2.58
N ILE A 58 0.39 -9.28 -3.86
CA ILE A 58 0.98 -10.28 -4.74
C ILE A 58 2.28 -9.70 -5.27
N SER A 59 3.38 -10.43 -5.13
CA SER A 59 4.67 -10.07 -5.70
C SER A 59 4.90 -10.86 -6.98
N GLN A 60 5.30 -10.17 -8.04
CA GLN A 60 5.73 -10.75 -9.31
C GLN A 60 7.01 -10.04 -9.74
N GLU A 61 8.12 -10.79 -9.70
CA GLU A 61 9.47 -10.29 -9.98
C GLU A 61 9.83 -9.08 -9.10
N ASP A 62 10.07 -7.92 -9.72
CA ASP A 62 10.38 -6.64 -9.07
C ASP A 62 9.13 -5.80 -8.78
N THR A 63 7.93 -6.33 -9.01
CA THR A 63 6.67 -5.61 -8.82
C THR A 63 5.75 -6.21 -7.76
N LEU A 64 4.98 -5.34 -7.13
CA LEU A 64 4.02 -5.63 -6.08
C LEU A 64 2.65 -5.07 -6.47
N THR A 65 1.61 -5.87 -6.36
CA THR A 65 0.22 -5.43 -6.53
C THR A 65 -0.51 -5.53 -5.21
N LEU A 66 -1.17 -4.44 -4.79
CA LEU A 66 -2.02 -4.41 -3.59
C LEU A 66 -3.48 -4.52 -4.00
N ASN A 67 -4.20 -5.46 -3.38
CA ASN A 67 -5.62 -5.68 -3.56
C ASN A 67 -6.32 -5.51 -2.21
N SER A 68 -7.09 -4.44 -2.03
CA SER A 68 -7.92 -4.25 -0.85
C SER A 68 -9.04 -5.29 -0.78
N PHE A 69 -9.36 -5.76 0.42
CA PHE A 69 -10.61 -6.47 0.66
C PHE A 69 -11.81 -5.54 0.45
N LYS A 70 -13.01 -6.09 0.28
CA LYS A 70 -14.21 -5.26 0.41
C LYS A 70 -14.48 -4.98 1.88
N GLU A 71 -15.17 -3.89 2.18
CA GLU A 71 -15.49 -3.49 3.55
C GLU A 71 -16.31 -4.56 4.29
N ASN A 72 -17.23 -5.23 3.58
CA ASN A 72 -18.05 -6.32 4.10
C ASN A 72 -17.30 -7.68 4.19
N GLU A 73 -16.07 -7.77 3.70
CA GLU A 73 -15.22 -8.97 3.75
C GLU A 73 -14.10 -8.83 4.81
N LEU A 74 -14.18 -7.79 5.65
CA LEU A 74 -13.17 -7.54 6.67
C LEU A 74 -13.27 -8.53 7.84
N PRO A 75 -12.14 -9.11 8.29
CA PRO A 75 -12.12 -9.92 9.50
C PRO A 75 -12.59 -9.11 10.72
N ASP A 76 -13.31 -9.74 11.64
CA ASP A 76 -13.94 -9.09 12.80
C ASP A 76 -13.00 -8.20 13.61
N GLN A 77 -11.75 -8.63 13.80
CA GLN A 77 -10.70 -7.86 14.49
C GLN A 77 -10.41 -6.48 13.87
N PHE A 78 -10.79 -6.27 12.60
CA PHE A 78 -10.65 -5.00 11.88
C PHE A 78 -11.96 -4.23 11.74
N GLN A 79 -13.12 -4.83 12.02
CA GLN A 79 -14.41 -4.16 11.92
C GLN A 79 -14.52 -2.99 12.91
N PHE A 80 -13.94 -3.09 14.12
CA PHE A 80 -13.91 -1.95 15.04
C PHE A 80 -13.22 -0.71 14.45
N GLN A 81 -12.28 -0.88 13.51
CA GLN A 81 -11.56 0.24 12.92
C GLN A 81 -12.42 1.03 11.93
N THR A 82 -13.44 0.40 11.33
CA THR A 82 -14.38 1.09 10.41
C THR A 82 -15.31 2.04 11.16
N LEU A 83 -15.47 1.89 12.48
CA LEU A 83 -16.22 2.83 13.32
C LEU A 83 -15.54 4.20 13.45
N PHE A 84 -14.22 4.29 13.29
CA PHE A 84 -13.45 5.52 13.48
C PHE A 84 -12.76 6.03 12.21
N CYS A 85 -12.54 5.14 11.25
CA CYS A 85 -11.81 5.44 10.02
C CYS A 85 -12.63 4.99 8.82
N LYS A 86 -12.80 5.90 7.85
CA LYS A 86 -13.50 5.55 6.60
C LYS A 86 -12.69 4.53 5.81
N TRP A 87 -13.36 3.55 5.24
CA TRP A 87 -12.72 2.58 4.35
C TRP A 87 -12.13 3.29 3.13
N TRP A 88 -10.90 2.92 2.77
CA TRP A 88 -10.21 3.42 1.60
C TRP A 88 -9.88 2.27 0.65
N PRO A 89 -10.56 2.15 -0.50
CA PRO A 89 -10.23 1.14 -1.48
C PRO A 89 -8.88 1.50 -2.13
N PHE A 90 -7.87 0.64 -1.97
CA PHE A 90 -6.73 0.72 -2.87
C PHE A 90 -7.20 0.23 -4.24
N GLU A 91 -7.40 1.17 -5.16
CA GLU A 91 -7.38 0.85 -6.59
C GLU A 91 -6.11 0.05 -6.88
N GLN A 92 -6.27 -1.05 -7.62
CA GLN A 92 -5.21 -1.98 -7.93
C GLN A 92 -4.00 -1.25 -8.52
N LYS A 93 -2.97 -1.06 -7.70
CA LYS A 93 -1.75 -0.32 -8.06
C LYS A 93 -0.60 -1.29 -8.17
N ARG A 94 0.06 -1.26 -9.32
CA ARG A 94 1.35 -1.92 -9.51
C ARG A 94 2.44 -1.02 -8.93
N LEU A 95 3.28 -1.56 -8.06
CA LEU A 95 4.35 -0.88 -7.35
C LEU A 95 5.67 -1.55 -7.72
N LEU A 96 6.66 -0.79 -8.18
CA LEU A 96 8.02 -1.28 -8.36
C LEU A 96 8.72 -1.30 -7.00
N ILE A 97 9.26 -2.46 -6.62
CA ILE A 97 10.06 -2.67 -5.42
C ILE A 97 11.48 -2.19 -5.71
N LYS A 98 11.95 -1.17 -4.99
CA LYS A 98 13.30 -0.62 -5.20
C LYS A 98 13.98 -0.32 -3.88
N LYS A 99 14.82 -1.24 -3.39
CA LYS A 99 15.61 -1.10 -2.15
C LYS A 99 14.72 -0.64 -0.98
N ASN A 100 14.76 0.64 -0.63
CA ASN A 100 13.99 1.24 0.46
C ASN A 100 12.73 2.00 0.00
N LYS A 101 12.23 1.74 -1.21
CA LYS A 101 11.07 2.43 -1.78
C LYS A 101 10.13 1.49 -2.52
N LEU A 102 8.84 1.82 -2.46
CA LEU A 102 7.83 1.31 -3.38
C LEU A 102 7.43 2.44 -4.33
N ILE A 103 7.56 2.24 -5.63
CA ILE A 103 7.28 3.27 -6.64
C ILE A 103 6.00 2.90 -7.38
N VAL A 104 4.95 3.71 -7.25
CA VAL A 104 3.70 3.52 -7.99
C VAL A 104 3.97 3.59 -9.48
N LEU A 105 3.55 2.57 -10.22
CA LEU A 105 3.55 2.55 -11.67
C LEU A 105 2.14 2.90 -12.16
N ARG A 106 2.06 3.78 -13.15
CA ARG A 106 0.80 4.16 -13.82
C ARG A 106 0.95 4.09 -15.32
N LYS A 107 -0.11 3.73 -16.05
CA LYS A 107 -0.14 3.87 -17.51
C LYS A 107 -0.49 5.31 -17.88
N ASN A 108 0.15 5.84 -18.91
CA ASN A 108 -0.29 7.09 -19.54
C ASN A 108 -1.43 6.83 -20.54
N GLN A 109 -1.97 7.89 -21.16
CA GLN A 109 -3.01 7.79 -22.21
C GLN A 109 -2.61 6.90 -23.40
N ARG A 110 -1.30 6.71 -23.62
CA ARG A 110 -0.75 5.85 -24.68
C ARG A 110 -0.42 4.42 -24.18
N GLY A 111 -0.90 4.02 -23.01
CA GLY A 111 -0.69 2.69 -22.43
C GLY A 111 0.72 2.40 -21.89
N LYS A 112 1.67 3.34 -21.98
CA LYS A 112 3.05 3.15 -21.51
C LYS A 112 3.16 3.33 -20.00
N TRP A 113 3.88 2.43 -19.34
CA TRP A 113 4.17 2.51 -17.91
C TRP A 113 5.09 3.69 -17.58
N ARG A 114 4.73 4.46 -16.54
CA ARG A 114 5.50 5.58 -16.01
C ARG A 114 5.62 5.46 -14.50
N LYS A 115 6.79 5.84 -13.99
CA LYS A 115 7.03 5.98 -12.55
C LYS A 115 6.23 7.16 -12.02
N GLY A 116 5.52 6.93 -10.94
CA GLY A 116 4.76 7.94 -10.21
C GLY A 116 5.35 8.15 -8.84
N LYS A 117 4.46 8.28 -7.88
CA LYS A 117 4.78 8.56 -6.48
C LYS A 117 5.59 7.42 -5.85
N ALA A 118 6.52 7.77 -4.98
CA ALA A 118 7.31 6.80 -4.22
C ALA A 118 6.91 6.82 -2.73
N TYR A 119 6.71 5.65 -2.15
CA TYR A 119 6.60 5.43 -0.71
C TYR A 119 7.96 5.02 -0.19
N ARG A 120 8.47 5.74 0.81
CA ARG A 120 9.78 5.45 1.40
C ARG A 120 9.59 4.56 2.61
N ARG A 121 10.41 3.53 2.74
CA ARG A 121 10.51 2.70 3.93
C ARG A 121 10.89 3.59 5.12
N LYS A 122 10.22 3.39 6.24
CA LYS A 122 10.52 4.05 7.51
C LYS A 122 11.74 3.40 8.17
#